data_AF-A0A673JCT9-F1
#
_entry.id   AF-A0A673JCT9-F1
#
_cell.length_a   1.000
_cell.length_b   1.000
_cell.length_c   1.000
_cell.angle_alpha   90.00
_cell.angle_beta   90.00
_cell.angle_gamma   90.00
#
_symmetry.space_group_name_H-M   'P 1'
#
loop_
_entity.id
_entity.type
_entity.pdbx_description
1 polymer ?
#
loop_
_entity_poly.entity_id
_entity_poly.type
_entity_poly.pdbx_seq_one_letter_code
_entity_poly.pdbx_strand_id
1 'polypeptide(L)'
;MLQDPRGCAELRCGFQQCLQYWQHPSLPWLSLFPRIGAERKFSGKCMPWAQDATLLQNLMSDWSVSLTSLYSLLKARLCPYFYLCSYQFTVLFRAAGLSGAKGISALLSPTTRGLREAMKAEGIEFSLPLLEERRKSKGLASSQLGESEDDENDDDGGFSWLKEMGVQDKIKKPDAISIKLRKEHREVRLDHRPESVVLSLVAGAGSQAGLPPTLLAPTAFRGATLHTLKARTVNVKTQVRMGYQDVCSLEVTGPIMPNTLHALTQLLKPAQKGEFSVGLYTHEPTAVLNVPVITHLIKHQILNRCGLQQSSVQQLALPSMLGKSALRQLHMRDYSYSWKS
;
A
#
# COMPACT_ATOMS: atom_id res chain seq x y z
N MET A 1 -2.60 25.78 -33.54
CA MET A 1 -1.65 24.79 -34.08
C MET A 1 -1.07 24.00 -32.91
N LEU A 2 -1.37 22.71 -32.80
CA LEU A 2 -0.68 21.85 -31.82
C LEU A 2 0.75 21.64 -32.34
N GLN A 3 1.74 22.20 -31.65
CA GLN A 3 3.16 21.89 -31.90
C GLN A 3 3.34 20.36 -31.87
N ASP A 4 4.22 19.85 -32.74
CA ASP A 4 4.62 18.44 -32.69
C ASP A 4 5.00 18.08 -31.24
N PRO A 5 4.35 17.08 -30.62
CA PRO A 5 4.63 16.67 -29.23
C PRO A 5 6.12 16.39 -28.98
N ARG A 6 6.87 16.04 -30.03
CA ARG A 6 8.32 15.81 -29.97
C ARG A 6 9.13 17.09 -29.76
N GLY A 7 8.62 18.24 -30.20
CA GLY A 7 9.29 19.54 -30.14
C GLY A 7 9.00 20.37 -28.88
N CYS A 8 7.87 20.13 -28.20
CA CYS A 8 7.41 20.99 -27.11
C CYS A 8 8.18 20.74 -25.79
N ALA A 9 9.04 21.69 -25.40
CA ALA A 9 9.80 21.62 -24.15
C ALA A 9 8.90 21.58 -22.90
N GLU A 10 7.75 22.27 -22.95
CA GLU A 10 6.78 22.30 -21.85
C GLU A 10 6.16 20.93 -21.59
N LEU A 11 5.78 20.20 -22.65
CA LEU A 11 5.26 18.83 -22.51
C LEU A 11 6.32 17.89 -21.94
N ARG A 12 7.58 18.00 -22.36
CA ARG A 12 8.68 17.20 -21.80
C ARG A 12 8.92 17.51 -20.34
N CYS A 13 8.94 18.79 -19.97
CA CYS A 13 9.10 19.23 -18.59
C CYS A 13 7.93 18.73 -17.70
N GLY A 14 6.69 18.94 -18.15
CA GLY A 14 5.50 18.47 -17.46
C GLY A 14 5.49 16.95 -17.30
N PHE A 15 5.93 16.21 -18.32
CA PHE A 15 6.03 14.74 -18.24
C PHE A 15 7.03 14.31 -17.19
N GLN A 16 8.22 14.91 -17.16
CA GLN A 16 9.24 14.62 -16.14
C GLN A 16 8.74 14.94 -14.74
N GLN A 17 8.05 16.08 -14.56
CA GLN A 17 7.47 16.46 -13.27
C GLN A 17 6.40 15.46 -12.79
N CYS A 18 5.60 14.89 -13.69
CA CYS A 18 4.59 13.89 -13.32
C CYS A 18 5.20 12.62 -12.72
N LEU A 19 6.43 12.28 -13.12
CA LEU A 19 7.14 11.07 -12.69
C LEU A 19 7.91 11.24 -11.38
N GLN A 20 7.94 12.45 -10.82
CA GLN A 20 8.71 12.74 -9.61
C GLN A 20 7.97 12.33 -8.32
N TYR A 21 8.74 11.85 -7.35
CA TYR A 21 8.27 11.56 -6.00
C TYR A 21 9.37 11.76 -4.97
N TRP A 22 8.98 11.95 -3.71
CA TRP A 22 9.92 12.16 -2.61
C TRP A 22 10.01 10.92 -1.73
N GLN A 23 11.24 10.50 -1.41
CA GLN A 23 11.50 9.30 -0.61
C GLN A 23 12.50 9.59 0.53
N HIS A 24 12.23 9.02 1.70
CA HIS A 24 13.18 8.98 2.82
C HIS A 24 13.05 7.68 3.64
N PRO A 25 14.15 7.02 4.06
CA PRO A 25 15.52 7.32 3.69
C PRO A 25 15.79 7.01 2.21
N SER A 26 16.94 7.46 1.73
CA SER A 26 17.41 7.20 0.37
C SER A 26 18.84 6.67 0.43
N LEU A 27 19.01 5.40 0.06
CA LEU A 27 20.32 4.75 -0.02
C LEU A 27 20.58 4.39 -1.49
N PRO A 28 21.53 5.04 -2.19
CA PRO A 28 21.73 4.85 -3.63
C PRO A 28 21.98 3.41 -4.07
N TRP A 29 22.57 2.59 -3.18
CA TRP A 29 22.92 1.20 -3.44
C TRP A 29 21.83 0.19 -3.05
N LEU A 30 20.73 0.63 -2.44
CA LEU A 30 19.69 -0.26 -1.92
C LEU A 30 18.29 0.20 -2.29
N SER A 31 17.50 -0.69 -2.90
CA SER A 31 16.09 -0.43 -3.14
C SER A 31 15.32 -0.48 -1.83
N LEU A 32 14.73 0.65 -1.43
CA LEU A 32 13.92 0.80 -0.22
C LEU A 32 12.41 0.70 -0.48
N PHE A 33 12.03 0.47 -1.73
CA PHE A 33 10.66 0.16 -2.12
C PHE A 33 10.67 -0.88 -3.27
N PRO A 34 9.73 -1.84 -3.29
CA PRO A 34 8.79 -2.17 -2.22
C PRO A 34 9.50 -2.73 -0.98
N ARG A 35 8.85 -2.65 0.18
CA ARG A 35 9.33 -3.26 1.44
C ARG A 35 8.75 -4.67 1.63
N ILE A 36 7.45 -4.82 1.41
CA ILE A 36 6.76 -6.11 1.45
C ILE A 36 7.01 -6.83 0.12
N GLY A 37 7.51 -8.07 0.16
CA GLY A 37 7.83 -8.82 -1.05
C GLY A 37 9.05 -8.29 -1.82
N ALA A 38 9.92 -7.50 -1.17
CA ALA A 38 11.17 -7.04 -1.76
C ALA A 38 12.03 -8.24 -2.22
N GLU A 39 12.63 -8.13 -3.41
CA GLU A 39 13.48 -9.20 -3.95
C GLU A 39 14.63 -9.54 -3.00
N ARG A 40 14.81 -10.84 -2.73
CA ARG A 40 15.82 -11.39 -1.81
C ARG A 40 17.23 -11.42 -2.41
N LYS A 41 17.60 -10.42 -3.21
CA LYS A 41 18.93 -10.32 -3.88
C LYS A 41 20.12 -10.26 -2.91
N PHE A 42 19.84 -10.20 -1.60
CA PHE A 42 20.80 -10.03 -0.52
C PHE A 42 20.69 -11.14 0.56
N SER A 43 19.91 -12.19 0.32
CA SER A 43 19.83 -13.35 1.23
C SER A 43 21.21 -13.96 1.46
N GLY A 44 21.64 -14.09 2.72
CA GLY A 44 22.89 -14.77 3.10
C GLY A 44 24.16 -13.91 3.11
N LYS A 45 24.09 -12.61 2.80
CA LYS A 45 25.23 -11.69 2.97
C LYS A 45 25.19 -11.01 4.34
N CYS A 46 26.37 -10.81 4.94
CA CYS A 46 26.53 -9.97 6.11
C CYS A 46 26.03 -8.55 5.80
N MET A 47 25.16 -7.99 6.64
CA MET A 47 24.65 -6.63 6.51
C MET A 47 25.49 -5.72 7.41
N PRO A 48 26.54 -5.06 6.90
CA PRO A 48 27.46 -4.30 7.74
C PRO A 48 26.74 -3.18 8.53
N TRP A 49 25.71 -2.57 7.94
CA TRP A 49 24.91 -1.54 8.64
C TRP A 49 24.04 -2.08 9.77
N ALA A 50 23.66 -3.36 9.73
CA ALA A 50 22.79 -3.94 10.76
C ALA A 50 23.56 -4.24 12.07
N GLN A 51 24.89 -4.28 12.02
CA GLN A 51 25.75 -4.53 13.17
C GLN A 51 26.10 -3.25 13.93
N ASP A 52 26.06 -2.09 13.25
CA ASP A 52 26.37 -0.80 13.85
C ASP A 52 25.13 -0.18 14.49
N ALA A 53 24.96 -0.39 15.80
CA ALA A 53 23.85 0.18 16.56
C ALA A 53 23.82 1.71 16.53
N THR A 54 24.98 2.37 16.47
CA THR A 54 25.06 3.85 16.46
C THR A 54 24.57 4.42 15.14
N LEU A 55 24.94 3.79 14.02
CA LEU A 55 24.43 4.12 12.70
C LEU A 55 22.91 3.96 12.63
N LEU A 56 22.38 2.83 13.13
CA LEU A 56 20.94 2.58 13.13
C LEU A 56 20.18 3.59 14.00
N GLN A 57 20.72 3.94 15.17
CA GLN A 57 20.13 4.96 16.03
C GLN A 57 20.10 6.32 15.34
N ASN A 58 21.19 6.71 14.67
CA ASN A 58 21.26 7.96 13.91
C ASN A 58 20.25 7.97 12.76
N LEU A 59 20.16 6.89 11.98
CA LEU A 59 19.17 6.75 10.90
C LEU A 59 17.73 6.83 11.42
N MET A 60 17.44 6.18 12.55
CA MET A 60 16.12 6.25 13.17
C MET A 60 15.81 7.66 13.70
N SER A 61 16.80 8.36 14.25
CA SER A 61 16.62 9.73 14.74
C SER A 61 16.33 10.72 13.61
N ASP A 62 17.08 10.64 12.51
CA ASP A 62 16.88 11.47 11.32
C ASP A 62 15.54 11.15 10.63
N TRP A 63 15.19 9.85 10.56
CA TRP A 63 13.90 9.41 10.06
C TRP A 63 12.74 9.95 10.90
N SER A 64 12.88 9.96 12.24
CA SER A 64 11.86 10.50 13.14
C SER A 64 11.62 11.99 12.87
N VAL A 65 12.68 12.78 12.70
CA VAL A 65 12.58 14.20 12.35
C VAL A 65 11.90 14.40 10.99
N SER A 66 12.23 13.57 10.00
CA SER A 66 11.63 13.59 8.67
C SER A 66 10.14 13.23 8.72
N LEU A 67 9.76 12.21 9.49
CA LEU A 67 8.36 11.83 9.71
C LEU A 67 7.57 12.94 10.42
N THR A 68 8.12 13.55 11.47
CA THR A 68 7.47 14.67 12.18
C THR A 68 7.24 15.86 11.25
N SER A 69 8.23 16.18 10.40
CA SER A 69 8.10 17.24 9.39
C SER A 69 7.00 16.91 8.38
N LEU A 70 6.99 15.70 7.82
CA LEU A 70 6.00 15.26 6.86
C LEU A 70 4.58 15.23 7.45
N TYR A 71 4.44 14.77 8.69
CA TYR A 71 3.17 14.78 9.40
C TYR A 71 2.68 16.21 9.71
N SER A 72 3.61 17.14 9.97
CA SER A 72 3.29 18.56 10.14
C SER A 72 2.78 19.17 8.83
N LEU A 73 3.36 18.81 7.68
CA LEU A 73 2.85 19.21 6.36
C LEU A 73 1.45 18.65 6.08
N LEU A 74 1.18 17.41 6.50
CA LEU A 74 -0.16 16.80 6.40
C LEU A 74 -1.17 17.58 7.24
N LYS A 75 -0.83 17.91 8.49
CA LYS A 75 -1.65 18.73 9.40
C LYS A 75 -1.90 20.13 8.84
N ALA A 76 -0.87 20.74 8.26
CA ALA A 76 -0.95 22.05 7.63
C ALA A 76 -1.62 22.03 6.25
N ARG A 77 -2.07 20.86 5.77
CA ARG A 77 -2.73 20.70 4.46
C ARG A 77 -1.84 21.09 3.26
N LEU A 78 -0.53 21.02 3.46
CA LEU A 78 0.50 21.25 2.45
C LEU A 78 0.95 19.95 1.79
N CYS A 79 0.70 18.81 2.43
CA CYS A 79 0.84 17.49 1.84
C CYS A 79 -0.54 16.82 1.82
N PRO A 80 -1.05 16.35 0.66
CA PRO A 80 -2.37 15.74 0.60
C PRO A 80 -2.36 14.36 1.27
N TYR A 81 -1.36 13.54 0.98
CA TYR A 81 -1.19 12.23 1.58
C TYR A 81 0.27 11.82 1.56
N PHE A 82 0.64 10.85 2.39
CA PHE A 82 1.93 10.17 2.29
C PHE A 82 1.80 8.72 2.71
N TYR A 83 2.77 7.91 2.31
CA TYR A 83 2.87 6.50 2.68
C TYR A 83 4.02 6.27 3.64
N LEU A 84 3.80 5.39 4.61
CA LEU A 84 4.82 4.78 5.45
C LEU A 84 4.85 3.29 5.11
N CYS A 85 5.92 2.86 4.45
CA CYS A 85 6.12 1.48 4.03
C CYS A 85 7.09 0.80 4.99
N SER A 86 6.59 -0.11 5.82
CA SER A 86 7.40 -1.04 6.62
C SER A 86 7.48 -2.40 5.92
N TYR A 87 8.26 -3.32 6.48
CA TYR A 87 8.42 -4.69 5.97
C TYR A 87 7.18 -5.57 6.22
N GLN A 88 6.34 -5.22 7.21
CA GLN A 88 5.12 -5.98 7.53
C GLN A 88 3.85 -5.31 6.99
N PHE A 89 3.83 -3.98 6.93
CA PHE A 89 2.63 -3.22 6.61
C PHE A 89 2.96 -1.91 5.91
N THR A 90 1.96 -1.37 5.23
CA THR A 90 1.98 -0.02 4.65
C THR A 90 0.83 0.79 5.25
N VAL A 91 1.16 2.00 5.69
CA VAL A 91 0.18 3.00 6.16
C VAL A 91 0.04 4.08 5.08
N LEU A 92 -1.18 4.44 4.73
CA LEU A 92 -1.50 5.63 3.95
C LEU A 92 -2.14 6.68 4.86
N PHE A 93 -1.41 7.77 5.09
CA PHE A 93 -1.93 8.94 5.80
C PHE A 93 -2.54 9.93 4.81
N ARG A 94 -3.73 10.44 5.09
CA ARG A 94 -4.45 11.39 4.24
C ARG A 94 -4.83 12.62 5.06
N ALA A 95 -4.65 13.79 4.47
CA ALA A 95 -5.07 15.06 5.04
C ALA A 95 -6.60 15.14 5.12
N ALA A 96 -7.09 15.97 6.04
CA ALA A 96 -8.50 16.30 6.12
C ALA A 96 -9.01 16.88 4.80
N GLY A 97 -10.21 16.47 4.37
CA GLY A 97 -10.82 16.89 3.10
C GLY A 97 -10.55 15.95 1.92
N LEU A 98 -9.67 14.94 2.06
CA LEU A 98 -9.52 13.88 1.06
C LEU A 98 -10.48 12.73 1.31
N SER A 99 -11.05 12.17 0.24
CA SER A 99 -11.97 11.02 0.29
C SER A 99 -13.13 11.21 1.29
N GLY A 100 -13.60 12.45 1.49
CA GLY A 100 -14.72 12.78 2.39
C GLY A 100 -14.39 12.76 3.90
N ALA A 101 -13.14 12.57 4.30
CA ALA A 101 -12.76 12.53 5.71
C ALA A 101 -12.77 13.93 6.36
N LYS A 102 -13.44 14.09 7.52
CA LYS A 102 -13.45 15.33 8.32
C LYS A 102 -12.09 15.68 8.93
N GLY A 103 -11.28 14.67 9.22
CA GLY A 103 -9.97 14.80 9.85
C GLY A 103 -8.89 14.03 9.09
N ILE A 104 -7.69 14.02 9.65
CA ILE A 104 -6.61 13.16 9.16
C ILE A 104 -7.05 11.70 9.31
N SER A 105 -6.86 10.90 8.27
CA SER A 105 -7.15 9.46 8.31
C SER A 105 -5.90 8.65 7.97
N ALA A 106 -5.74 7.50 8.61
CA ALA A 106 -4.67 6.56 8.34
C ALA A 106 -5.28 5.21 7.94
N LEU A 107 -4.90 4.69 6.78
CA LEU A 107 -5.29 3.37 6.30
C LEU A 107 -4.10 2.43 6.41
N LEU A 108 -4.29 1.27 7.03
CA LEU A 108 -3.21 0.34 7.33
C LEU A 108 -3.47 -1.04 6.72
N SER A 109 -2.51 -1.56 5.96
CA SER A 109 -2.58 -2.91 5.41
C SER A 109 -1.21 -3.55 5.13
N PRO A 110 -1.04 -4.87 5.34
CA PRO A 110 -1.94 -5.74 6.10
C PRO A 110 -1.91 -5.45 7.61
N THR A 111 -2.94 -5.90 8.34
CA THR A 111 -2.96 -5.88 9.82
C THR A 111 -2.93 -7.29 10.37
N THR A 112 -2.22 -7.51 11.48
CA THR A 112 -2.20 -8.79 12.20
C THR A 112 -3.12 -8.74 13.42
N ARG A 113 -3.50 -9.90 13.95
CA ARG A 113 -4.29 -9.99 15.20
C ARG A 113 -3.57 -9.28 16.35
N GLY A 114 -2.28 -9.59 16.55
CA GLY A 114 -1.47 -8.96 17.59
C GLY A 114 -1.35 -7.44 17.45
N LEU A 115 -1.24 -6.90 16.23
CA LEU A 115 -1.23 -5.46 16.00
C LEU A 115 -2.55 -4.79 16.42
N ARG A 116 -3.67 -5.43 16.09
CA ARG A 116 -5.01 -4.94 16.45
C ARG A 116 -5.27 -5.01 17.95
N GLU A 117 -4.80 -6.05 18.61
CA GLU A 117 -4.89 -6.19 20.07
C GLU A 117 -4.02 -5.15 20.77
N ALA A 118 -2.79 -4.93 20.30
CA ALA A 118 -1.91 -3.87 20.80
C ALA A 118 -2.52 -2.47 20.63
N MET A 119 -3.11 -2.17 19.45
CA MET A 119 -3.81 -0.91 19.23
C MET A 119 -4.98 -0.72 20.21
N LYS A 120 -5.75 -1.77 20.50
CA LYS A 120 -6.83 -1.71 21.50
C LYS A 120 -6.30 -1.49 22.91
N ALA A 121 -5.20 -2.16 23.28
CA ALA A 121 -4.57 -1.99 24.58
C ALA A 121 -4.09 -0.55 24.80
N GLU A 122 -3.59 0.11 23.76
CA GLU A 122 -3.19 1.52 23.76
C GLU A 122 -4.37 2.51 23.60
N GLY A 123 -5.61 2.02 23.58
CA GLY A 123 -6.81 2.87 23.44
C GLY A 123 -6.98 3.50 22.06
N ILE A 124 -6.33 2.96 21.02
CA ILE A 124 -6.45 3.45 19.65
C ILE A 124 -7.73 2.86 19.01
N GLU A 125 -8.69 3.73 18.71
CA GLU A 125 -9.88 3.36 17.98
C GLU A 125 -9.57 3.09 16.49
N PHE A 126 -10.04 1.97 15.96
CA PHE A 126 -9.93 1.64 14.53
C PHE A 126 -11.17 0.89 14.04
N SER A 127 -11.43 0.97 12.73
CA SER A 127 -12.48 0.22 12.05
C SER A 127 -11.89 -0.81 11.08
N LEU A 128 -12.66 -1.87 10.80
CA LEU A 128 -12.29 -2.93 9.84
C LEU A 128 -13.31 -2.99 8.70
N PRO A 129 -13.37 -1.96 7.83
CA PRO A 129 -14.45 -1.79 6.85
C PRO A 129 -14.57 -2.99 5.90
N LEU A 130 -13.44 -3.59 5.52
CA LEU A 130 -13.41 -4.72 4.59
C LEU A 130 -13.93 -6.04 5.18
N LEU A 131 -13.86 -6.20 6.50
CA LEU A 131 -14.41 -7.37 7.18
C LEU A 131 -15.91 -7.22 7.42
N GLU A 132 -16.35 -6.00 7.71
CA GLU A 132 -17.77 -5.64 7.86
C GLU A 132 -18.55 -5.84 6.56
N GLU A 133 -18.00 -5.43 5.41
CA GLU A 133 -18.58 -5.72 4.10
C GLU A 133 -18.77 -7.22 3.88
N ARG A 134 -17.76 -8.04 4.23
CA ARG A 134 -17.84 -9.50 4.07
C ARG A 134 -18.90 -10.13 4.99
N ARG A 135 -19.09 -9.57 6.19
CA ARG A 135 -20.15 -10.01 7.12
C ARG A 135 -21.54 -9.60 6.61
N LYS A 136 -21.71 -8.37 6.10
CA LYS A 136 -22.96 -7.90 5.48
C LYS A 136 -23.31 -8.70 4.21
N SER A 137 -22.34 -8.96 3.34
CA SER A 137 -22.56 -9.76 2.13
C SER A 137 -22.91 -11.23 2.44
N LYS A 138 -22.41 -11.77 3.55
CA LYS A 138 -22.83 -13.10 4.03
C LYS A 138 -24.21 -13.09 4.68
N GLY A 139 -24.56 -12.05 5.44
CA GLY A 139 -25.90 -11.90 6.04
C GLY A 139 -27.04 -11.73 5.01
N LEU A 140 -26.74 -11.13 3.86
CA LEU A 140 -27.67 -11.06 2.71
C LEU A 140 -27.85 -12.40 1.96
N ALA A 141 -26.93 -13.36 2.16
CA ALA A 141 -27.03 -14.71 1.62
C ALA A 141 -27.64 -15.71 2.61
N SER A 142 -27.86 -15.31 3.88
CA SER A 142 -28.37 -16.19 4.94
C SER A 142 -29.73 -15.76 5.51
N SER A 143 -30.50 -14.93 4.79
CA SER A 143 -31.84 -14.52 5.24
C SER A 143 -32.91 -15.57 4.93
N GLN A 144 -32.69 -16.81 5.37
CA GLN A 144 -33.75 -17.74 5.75
C GLN A 144 -33.24 -18.52 6.98
N LEU A 145 -33.99 -18.37 8.07
CA LEU A 145 -33.93 -19.08 9.37
C LEU A 145 -33.14 -18.39 10.50
N GLY A 146 -33.91 -17.72 11.36
CA GLY A 146 -33.88 -17.94 12.81
C GLY A 146 -32.94 -17.07 13.65
N GLU A 147 -33.53 -16.22 14.49
CA GLU A 147 -32.89 -15.58 15.64
C GLU A 147 -32.31 -16.62 16.60
N SER A 148 -31.12 -16.35 17.14
CA SER A 148 -30.72 -16.74 18.50
C SER A 148 -29.66 -15.75 18.96
N GLU A 149 -29.98 -15.04 20.04
CA GLU A 149 -28.99 -14.46 20.93
C GLU A 149 -28.18 -15.63 21.50
N ASP A 150 -26.86 -15.57 21.42
CA ASP A 150 -26.01 -16.30 22.36
C ASP A 150 -24.69 -15.55 22.55
N ASP A 151 -24.46 -15.28 23.82
CA ASP A 151 -23.25 -14.76 24.41
C ASP A 151 -22.20 -15.88 24.52
N GLU A 152 -20.96 -15.48 24.79
CA GLU A 152 -19.81 -16.29 25.23
C GLU A 152 -18.85 -16.91 24.20
N ASN A 153 -17.58 -16.56 24.41
CA ASN A 153 -16.35 -17.37 24.34
C ASN A 153 -16.34 -18.58 23.41
N ASP A 154 -15.45 -18.56 22.41
CA ASP A 154 -14.85 -19.80 21.92
C ASP A 154 -13.41 -19.60 21.41
N ASP A 155 -12.48 -20.03 22.27
CA ASP A 155 -11.10 -20.38 21.95
C ASP A 155 -11.03 -21.91 21.81
N ASP A 156 -11.39 -22.48 20.65
CA ASP A 156 -10.91 -23.84 20.27
C ASP A 156 -11.07 -24.20 18.76
N GLY A 157 -10.75 -23.26 17.87
CA GLY A 157 -10.86 -23.46 16.41
C GLY A 157 -9.80 -24.36 15.76
N GLY A 158 -9.01 -25.12 16.53
CA GLY A 158 -7.85 -25.88 16.04
C GLY A 158 -8.15 -27.32 15.57
N PHE A 159 -9.30 -27.89 15.94
CA PHE A 159 -9.52 -29.34 15.79
C PHE A 159 -10.70 -29.74 14.89
N SER A 160 -11.30 -28.83 14.10
CA SER A 160 -12.46 -29.17 13.27
C SER A 160 -12.13 -29.98 12.00
N TRP A 161 -10.91 -29.87 11.44
CA TRP A 161 -10.53 -30.56 10.20
C TRP A 161 -10.36 -32.09 10.38
N LEU A 162 -10.00 -32.54 11.60
CA LEU A 162 -9.88 -33.96 11.93
C LEU A 162 -11.25 -34.67 11.97
N LYS A 163 -12.32 -33.91 12.20
CA LYS A 163 -13.70 -34.40 12.20
C LYS A 163 -14.28 -34.55 10.79
N GLU A 164 -13.69 -33.84 9.83
CA GLU A 164 -14.16 -33.74 8.44
C GLU A 164 -13.52 -34.79 7.50
N MET A 165 -12.52 -35.56 7.97
CA MET A 165 -11.89 -36.65 7.21
C MET A 165 -12.38 -38.06 7.57
N GLY A 166 -13.37 -38.22 8.45
CA GLY A 166 -14.12 -39.49 8.60
C GLY A 166 -13.32 -40.71 9.09
N VAL A 167 -12.21 -40.53 9.82
CA VAL A 167 -11.43 -41.65 10.38
C VAL A 167 -11.71 -41.81 11.87
N GLN A 168 -12.86 -42.36 12.23
CA GLN A 168 -13.09 -42.94 13.56
C GLN A 168 -13.94 -44.19 13.39
N ASP A 169 -13.30 -45.31 13.02
CA ASP A 169 -13.87 -46.61 13.33
C ASP A 169 -12.77 -47.59 13.77
N LYS A 170 -12.90 -47.98 15.05
CA LYS A 170 -12.34 -49.18 15.68
C LYS A 170 -10.82 -49.33 15.71
N ILE A 171 -10.16 -48.68 16.68
CA ILE A 171 -9.04 -49.34 17.38
C ILE A 171 -9.18 -49.10 18.89
N LYS A 172 -9.58 -50.17 19.60
CA LYS A 172 -9.44 -50.33 21.06
C LYS A 172 -8.00 -50.06 21.46
N LYS A 173 -7.81 -49.36 22.59
CA LYS A 173 -6.49 -49.24 23.25
C LYS A 173 -5.77 -50.58 23.30
N PRO A 174 -4.46 -50.63 23.02
CA PRO A 174 -3.56 -51.48 23.76
C PRO A 174 -2.63 -50.63 24.62
N ASP A 175 -2.43 -51.13 25.84
CA ASP A 175 -1.35 -50.72 26.72
C ASP A 175 0.02 -51.07 26.12
N ALA A 176 1.02 -50.30 26.57
CA ALA A 176 2.44 -50.61 26.65
C ALA A 176 3.34 -50.46 25.39
N ILE A 177 4.46 -49.78 25.66
CA ILE A 177 5.78 -49.81 24.98
C ILE A 177 6.07 -48.69 23.96
N SER A 178 6.58 -47.60 24.54
CA SER A 178 7.65 -46.69 24.11
C SER A 178 8.10 -46.67 22.64
N ILE A 179 7.96 -45.50 22.00
CA ILE A 179 8.87 -45.05 20.93
C ILE A 179 9.37 -43.65 21.30
N LYS A 180 10.65 -43.58 21.64
CA LYS A 180 11.40 -42.36 21.99
C LYS A 180 11.47 -41.43 20.77
N LEU A 181 10.65 -40.39 20.74
CA LEU A 181 10.94 -39.17 19.99
C LEU A 181 11.47 -38.13 20.98
N ARG A 182 12.78 -37.87 20.88
CA ARG A 182 13.51 -36.90 21.68
C ARG A 182 12.82 -35.54 21.59
N LYS A 183 12.13 -35.22 22.67
CA LYS A 183 11.69 -33.91 23.11
C LYS A 183 12.90 -32.98 23.22
N GLU A 184 13.15 -32.14 22.22
CA GLU A 184 13.87 -30.88 22.47
C GLU A 184 12.81 -29.79 22.66
N HIS A 185 12.34 -29.75 23.91
CA HIS A 185 11.45 -28.71 24.41
C HIS A 185 12.24 -27.40 24.47
N ARG A 186 12.11 -26.57 23.44
CA ARG A 186 12.23 -25.13 23.64
C ARG A 186 10.94 -24.49 23.14
N GLU A 187 9.88 -24.73 23.92
CA GLU A 187 8.71 -23.86 23.92
C GLU A 187 9.22 -22.42 24.02
N VAL A 188 9.05 -21.68 22.93
CA VAL A 188 9.09 -20.23 22.97
C VAL A 188 7.88 -19.84 23.80
N ARG A 189 8.09 -19.66 25.10
CA ARG A 189 7.12 -19.02 25.99
C ARG A 189 6.80 -17.67 25.36
N LEU A 190 5.55 -17.49 24.94
CA LEU A 190 5.00 -16.18 24.61
C LEU A 190 5.10 -15.35 25.90
N ASP A 191 6.01 -14.38 25.89
CA ASP A 191 6.23 -13.51 27.03
C ASP A 191 5.07 -12.50 27.10
N HIS A 192 4.27 -12.57 28.17
CA HIS A 192 3.14 -11.66 28.41
C HIS A 192 3.57 -10.32 29.02
N ARG A 193 4.85 -9.98 28.90
CA ARG A 193 5.41 -8.72 29.36
C ARG A 193 4.97 -7.57 28.44
N PRO A 194 4.58 -6.40 28.98
CA PRO A 194 4.33 -5.22 28.16
C PRO A 194 5.58 -4.80 27.38
N GLU A 195 6.78 -5.15 27.87
CA GLU A 195 8.04 -4.94 27.14
C GLU A 195 8.22 -5.88 25.92
N SER A 196 7.45 -6.97 25.83
CA SER A 196 7.51 -7.93 24.72
C SER A 196 6.65 -7.51 23.51
N VAL A 197 5.89 -6.42 23.61
CA VAL A 197 5.13 -5.81 22.50
C VAL A 197 6.01 -4.75 21.84
N VAL A 198 7.06 -5.18 21.14
CA VAL A 198 7.79 -4.27 20.26
C VAL A 198 7.09 -4.28 18.91
N LEU A 199 6.33 -3.22 18.60
CA LEU A 199 5.98 -2.91 17.21
C LEU A 199 7.28 -2.54 16.50
N SER A 200 8.06 -3.54 16.10
CA SER A 200 9.32 -3.30 15.40
C SER A 200 8.96 -2.78 14.02
N LEU A 201 9.06 -1.47 13.84
CA LEU A 201 8.93 -0.79 12.55
C LEU A 201 10.05 -1.20 11.57
N VAL A 202 11.13 -1.71 12.13
CA VAL A 202 12.36 -2.11 11.45
C VAL A 202 12.39 -3.63 11.26
N ALA A 203 12.85 -4.07 10.08
CA ALA A 203 13.04 -5.48 9.81
C ALA A 203 14.19 -6.05 10.66
N GLY A 204 13.97 -7.19 11.31
CA GLY A 204 15.03 -7.89 12.05
C GLY A 204 16.01 -8.66 11.15
N ALA A 205 15.62 -8.94 9.91
CA ALA A 205 16.42 -9.72 8.96
C ALA A 205 16.13 -9.31 7.50
N GLY A 206 17.03 -9.70 6.59
CA GLY A 206 16.94 -9.42 5.16
C GLY A 206 17.74 -8.19 4.72
N SER A 207 17.63 -7.84 3.43
CA SER A 207 18.37 -6.75 2.78
C SER A 207 18.09 -5.36 3.33
N GLN A 208 17.06 -5.24 4.16
CA GLN A 208 16.55 -4.01 4.72
C GLN A 208 16.58 -4.05 6.26
N ALA A 209 17.27 -5.02 6.84
CA ALA A 209 17.39 -5.18 8.28
C ALA A 209 17.99 -3.94 8.94
N GLY A 210 17.47 -3.54 10.09
CA GLY A 210 17.93 -2.36 10.82
C GLY A 210 17.43 -1.02 10.26
N LEU A 211 16.98 -0.96 9.01
CA LEU A 211 16.62 0.30 8.36
C LEU A 211 15.20 0.78 8.74
N PRO A 212 14.99 2.09 8.96
CA PRO A 212 13.67 2.64 9.19
C PRO A 212 12.71 2.39 8.02
N PRO A 213 11.39 2.44 8.27
CA PRO A 213 10.37 2.41 7.20
C PRO A 213 10.61 3.47 6.13
N THR A 214 10.22 3.18 4.90
CA THR A 214 10.30 4.14 3.81
C THR A 214 9.10 5.07 3.82
N LEU A 215 9.35 6.37 3.89
CA LEU A 215 8.38 7.43 3.68
C LEU A 215 8.33 7.77 2.18
N LEU A 216 7.13 7.85 1.62
CA LEU A 216 6.88 8.27 0.25
C LEU A 216 5.84 9.38 0.24
N ALA A 217 6.13 10.49 -0.44
CA ALA A 217 5.20 11.62 -0.54
C ALA A 217 5.26 12.28 -1.93
N PRO A 218 4.14 12.89 -2.38
CA PRO A 218 4.12 13.68 -3.61
C PRO A 218 4.75 15.07 -3.44
N THR A 219 4.96 15.52 -2.20
CA THR A 219 5.50 16.84 -1.85
C THR A 219 6.84 16.72 -1.13
N ALA A 220 7.71 17.71 -1.31
CA ALA A 220 8.99 17.78 -0.61
C ALA A 220 8.81 17.86 0.90
N PHE A 221 9.68 17.19 1.65
CA PHE A 221 9.73 17.23 3.11
C PHE A 221 11.18 17.13 3.59
N ARG A 222 11.41 17.44 4.88
CA ARG A 222 12.76 17.41 5.47
C ARG A 222 13.37 16.01 5.34
N GLY A 223 14.64 15.95 4.94
CA GLY A 223 15.39 14.69 4.75
C GLY A 223 15.04 13.93 3.46
N ALA A 224 14.00 14.33 2.74
CA ALA A 224 13.56 13.64 1.54
C ALA A 224 14.53 13.83 0.37
N THR A 225 14.74 12.76 -0.39
CA THR A 225 15.43 12.80 -1.68
C THR A 225 14.39 12.71 -2.80
N LEU A 226 14.60 13.47 -3.87
CA LEU A 226 13.79 13.40 -5.07
C LEU A 226 14.18 12.17 -5.89
N HIS A 227 13.18 11.37 -6.26
CA HIS A 227 13.31 10.22 -7.14
C HIS A 227 12.39 10.38 -8.35
N THR A 228 12.65 9.58 -9.39
CA THR A 228 11.86 9.60 -10.63
C THR A 228 11.43 8.18 -10.97
N LEU A 229 10.15 8.00 -11.28
CA LEU A 229 9.62 6.74 -11.79
C LEU A 229 10.30 6.36 -13.10
N LYS A 230 10.52 5.07 -13.29
CA LYS A 230 11.07 4.56 -14.55
C LYS A 230 9.95 4.51 -15.58
N ALA A 231 10.08 5.31 -16.62
CA ALA A 231 9.14 5.37 -17.74
C ALA A 231 9.81 4.82 -19.01
N ARG A 232 9.16 3.88 -19.69
CA ARG A 232 9.59 3.35 -20.98
C ARG A 232 8.46 3.49 -21.99
N THR A 233 8.74 4.13 -23.12
CA THR A 233 7.78 4.22 -24.22
C THR A 233 7.97 3.03 -25.17
N VAL A 234 6.87 2.42 -25.58
CA VAL A 234 6.80 1.33 -26.55
C VAL A 234 5.78 1.73 -27.61
N ASN A 235 6.19 1.72 -28.87
CA ASN A 235 5.25 1.95 -29.97
C ASN A 235 4.68 0.60 -30.40
N VAL A 236 3.36 0.44 -30.25
CA VAL A 236 2.68 -0.80 -30.60
C VAL A 236 1.83 -0.57 -31.85
N LYS A 237 2.10 -1.33 -32.91
CA LYS A 237 1.25 -1.34 -34.11
C LYS A 237 0.03 -2.21 -33.83
N THR A 238 -1.11 -1.60 -33.58
CA THR A 238 -2.36 -2.33 -33.37
C THR A 238 -3.06 -2.49 -34.71
N GLN A 239 -3.39 -3.73 -35.06
CA GLN A 239 -4.16 -4.02 -36.27
C GLN A 239 -5.64 -3.71 -36.01
N VAL A 240 -6.17 -2.75 -36.75
CA VAL A 240 -7.60 -2.37 -36.76
C VAL A 240 -8.21 -2.90 -38.07
N ARG A 241 -9.53 -3.09 -38.12
CA ARG A 241 -10.28 -3.73 -39.23
C ARG A 241 -9.93 -3.23 -40.65
N MET A 242 -9.34 -2.03 -40.79
CA MET A 242 -8.95 -1.42 -42.07
C MET A 242 -7.51 -0.84 -42.06
N GLY A 243 -6.58 -1.40 -41.27
CA GLY A 243 -5.16 -0.98 -41.31
C GLY A 243 -4.38 -1.19 -40.01
N TYR A 244 -3.11 -0.77 -39.98
CA TYR A 244 -2.30 -0.72 -38.75
C TYR A 244 -2.31 0.70 -38.19
N GLN A 245 -2.61 0.84 -36.90
CA GLN A 245 -2.56 2.11 -36.17
C GLN A 245 -1.42 2.04 -35.14
N ASP A 246 -0.50 3.00 -35.20
CA ASP A 246 0.57 3.13 -34.23
C ASP A 246 -0.02 3.73 -32.94
N VAL A 247 -0.12 2.92 -31.89
CA VAL A 247 -0.57 3.36 -30.57
C VAL A 247 0.66 3.53 -29.68
N CYS A 248 0.77 4.70 -29.05
CA CYS A 248 1.80 4.97 -28.05
C CYS A 248 1.44 4.22 -26.75
N SER A 249 2.32 3.32 -26.32
CA SER A 249 2.24 2.63 -25.04
C SER A 249 3.33 3.15 -24.09
N LEU A 250 2.96 3.44 -22.86
CA LEU A 250 3.86 3.91 -21.81
C LEU A 250 3.88 2.92 -20.66
N GLU A 251 5.05 2.36 -20.36
CA GLU A 251 5.26 1.52 -19.18
C GLU A 251 5.85 2.38 -18.07
N VAL A 252 5.20 2.39 -16.90
CA VAL A 252 5.68 3.11 -15.71
C VAL A 252 5.94 2.12 -14.58
N THR A 253 7.12 2.19 -13.99
CA THR A 253 7.56 1.31 -12.90
C THR A 253 8.09 2.13 -11.72
N GLY A 254 7.71 1.73 -10.51
CA GLY A 254 8.12 2.35 -9.25
C GLY A 254 6.93 2.56 -8.30
N PRO A 255 7.08 3.36 -7.24
CA PRO A 255 5.98 3.73 -6.36
C PRO A 255 5.02 4.71 -7.06
N ILE A 256 4.11 4.17 -7.87
CA ILE A 256 3.13 4.96 -8.62
C ILE A 256 2.09 5.49 -7.63
N MET A 257 2.12 6.80 -7.41
CA MET A 257 1.17 7.47 -6.53
C MET A 257 -0.10 7.90 -7.28
N PRO A 258 -1.24 8.05 -6.58
CA PRO A 258 -2.51 8.47 -7.18
C PRO A 258 -2.43 9.77 -7.99
N ASN A 259 -1.69 10.78 -7.51
CA ASN A 259 -1.49 12.05 -8.21
C ASN A 259 -0.77 11.88 -9.56
N THR A 260 0.23 10.99 -9.63
CA THR A 260 1.01 10.74 -10.84
C THR A 260 0.15 10.23 -11.98
N LEU A 261 -0.76 9.28 -11.70
CA LEU A 261 -1.64 8.73 -12.72
C LEU A 261 -2.55 9.80 -13.32
N HIS A 262 -3.16 10.64 -12.47
CA HIS A 262 -4.00 11.73 -12.93
C HIS A 262 -3.19 12.73 -13.76
N ALA A 263 -2.03 13.16 -13.26
CA ALA A 263 -1.20 14.14 -13.93
C ALA A 263 -0.72 13.65 -15.31
N LEU A 264 -0.28 12.38 -15.40
CA LEU A 264 0.06 11.74 -16.68
C LEU A 264 -1.14 11.68 -17.63
N THR A 265 -2.32 11.31 -17.12
CA THR A 265 -3.54 11.22 -17.94
C THR A 265 -3.93 12.58 -18.49
N GLN A 266 -3.88 13.64 -17.68
CA GLN A 266 -4.17 15.02 -18.09
C GLN A 266 -3.17 15.54 -19.11
N LEU A 267 -1.88 15.20 -18.95
CA LEU A 267 -0.83 15.63 -19.86
C LEU A 267 -0.88 14.90 -21.20
N LEU A 268 -1.08 13.58 -21.18
CA LEU A 268 -1.07 12.74 -22.38
C LEU A 268 -2.35 12.85 -23.20
N LYS A 269 -3.50 13.15 -22.56
CA LYS A 269 -4.79 13.31 -23.23
C LYS A 269 -4.75 14.29 -24.41
N PRO A 270 -4.27 15.55 -24.27
CA PRO A 270 -4.10 16.45 -25.41
C PRO A 270 -2.90 16.06 -26.30
N ALA A 271 -1.78 15.61 -25.70
CA ALA A 271 -0.54 15.33 -26.42
C ALA A 271 -0.66 14.16 -27.41
N GLN A 272 -1.49 13.16 -27.10
CA GLN A 272 -1.73 11.98 -27.93
C GLN A 272 -3.13 11.99 -28.56
N LYS A 273 -3.79 13.16 -28.65
CA LYS A 273 -5.13 13.32 -29.25
C LYS A 273 -6.18 12.34 -28.70
N GLY A 274 -6.08 12.00 -27.42
CA GLY A 274 -6.98 11.07 -26.76
C GLY A 274 -6.74 9.58 -27.08
N GLU A 275 -5.58 9.21 -27.62
CA GLU A 275 -5.26 7.81 -27.95
C GLU A 275 -3.90 7.38 -27.38
N PHE A 276 -3.91 6.70 -26.22
CA PHE A 276 -2.70 6.13 -25.63
C PHE A 276 -3.03 4.96 -24.70
N SER A 277 -2.02 4.16 -24.38
CA SER A 277 -2.12 3.13 -23.35
C SER A 277 -0.98 3.26 -22.35
N VAL A 278 -1.25 2.93 -21.08
CA VAL A 278 -0.26 2.96 -20.00
C VAL A 278 -0.28 1.62 -19.27
N GLY A 279 0.85 0.94 -19.24
CA GLY A 279 1.11 -0.22 -18.40
C GLY A 279 1.69 0.23 -17.06
N LEU A 280 1.08 -0.23 -15.96
CA LEU A 280 1.41 0.19 -14.60
C LEU A 280 1.82 -1.05 -13.78
N TYR A 281 3.03 -1.01 -13.24
CA TYR A 281 3.55 -2.06 -12.37
C TYR A 281 3.38 -1.64 -10.90
N THR A 282 2.14 -1.72 -10.40
CA THR A 282 1.79 -1.32 -9.03
C THR A 282 2.14 -2.40 -8.02
N HIS A 283 2.42 -1.98 -6.78
CA HIS A 283 2.69 -2.92 -5.69
C HIS A 283 1.37 -3.49 -5.15
N GLU A 284 1.10 -4.76 -5.48
CA GLU A 284 -0.18 -5.41 -5.22
C GLU A 284 -0.70 -5.31 -3.76
N PRO A 285 0.14 -5.43 -2.70
CA PRO A 285 -0.32 -5.25 -1.31
C PRO A 285 -0.95 -3.88 -1.00
N THR A 286 -0.69 -2.86 -1.82
CA THR A 286 -1.29 -1.52 -1.65
C THR A 286 -2.68 -1.38 -2.29
N ALA A 287 -3.15 -2.37 -3.07
CA ALA A 287 -4.42 -2.29 -3.79
C ALA A 287 -5.63 -2.09 -2.88
N VAL A 288 -5.60 -2.64 -1.66
CA VAL A 288 -6.69 -2.47 -0.68
C VAL A 288 -6.81 -1.04 -0.14
N LEU A 289 -5.80 -0.19 -0.34
CA LEU A 289 -5.85 1.22 0.06
C LEU A 289 -6.72 2.07 -0.88
N ASN A 290 -7.16 1.50 -2.00
CA ASN A 290 -8.11 2.11 -2.92
C ASN A 290 -9.57 2.07 -2.41
N VAL A 291 -9.84 1.33 -1.33
CA VAL A 291 -11.20 1.16 -0.83
C VAL A 291 -11.70 2.46 -0.18
N PRO A 292 -12.88 2.97 -0.55
CA PRO A 292 -13.47 4.13 0.11
C PRO A 292 -13.90 3.77 1.53
N VAL A 293 -13.38 4.48 2.53
CA VAL A 293 -13.66 4.19 3.95
C VAL A 293 -14.77 5.07 4.54
N ILE A 294 -15.11 6.20 3.90
CA ILE A 294 -16.10 7.16 4.44
C ILE A 294 -17.02 7.67 3.32
N THR A 295 -18.34 7.51 3.51
CA THR A 295 -19.40 7.79 2.52
C THR A 295 -20.14 9.12 2.74
N HIS A 296 -19.76 9.92 3.74
CA HIS A 296 -20.39 11.24 3.92
C HIS A 296 -19.71 12.27 3.02
N LEU A 297 -20.36 12.56 1.89
CA LEU A 297 -20.05 13.67 0.98
C LEU A 297 -20.17 15.00 1.75
N ILE A 298 -19.06 15.46 2.31
CA ILE A 298 -18.98 16.78 2.94
C ILE A 298 -18.33 17.74 1.96
N LYS A 299 -18.90 18.95 1.87
CA LYS A 299 -18.46 20.05 0.99
C LYS A 299 -16.93 20.20 1.01
N HIS A 300 -16.34 20.13 -0.19
CA HIS A 300 -14.91 20.20 -0.49
C HIS A 300 -14.21 21.30 0.32
N GLN A 301 -13.45 20.94 1.36
CA GLN A 301 -12.40 21.81 1.86
C GLN A 301 -11.19 21.63 0.95
N ILE A 302 -10.99 22.59 0.06
CA ILE A 302 -10.05 22.44 -1.05
C ILE A 302 -8.61 22.60 -0.55
N LEU A 303 -7.78 21.59 -0.82
CA LEU A 303 -6.33 21.58 -0.57
C LEU A 303 -5.60 22.50 -1.58
N ASN A 304 -5.80 23.81 -1.48
CA ASN A 304 -5.31 24.78 -2.47
C ASN A 304 -3.80 25.07 -2.42
N ARG A 305 -3.09 24.56 -1.41
CA ARG A 305 -1.67 24.92 -1.14
C ARG A 305 -0.72 23.74 -1.13
N CYS A 306 -1.14 22.57 -1.60
CA CYS A 306 -0.38 21.34 -1.45
C CYS A 306 0.66 21.06 -2.56
N GLY A 307 0.98 22.07 -3.39
CA GLY A 307 1.99 21.96 -4.45
C GLY A 307 1.62 21.02 -5.62
N LEU A 308 0.42 20.41 -5.59
CA LEU A 308 -0.11 19.61 -6.68
C LEU A 308 -1.02 20.43 -7.59
N GLN A 309 -1.17 19.96 -8.83
CA GLN A 309 -2.14 20.49 -9.78
C GLN A 309 -3.56 20.41 -9.20
N GLN A 310 -4.30 21.50 -9.28
CA GLN A 310 -5.63 21.63 -8.66
C GLN A 310 -6.61 20.54 -9.13
N SER A 311 -6.54 20.16 -10.42
CA SER A 311 -7.34 19.07 -10.98
C SER A 311 -7.03 17.71 -10.34
N SER A 312 -5.75 17.47 -10.00
CA SER A 312 -5.32 16.24 -9.30
C SER A 312 -5.91 16.21 -7.90
N VAL A 313 -5.85 17.34 -7.19
CA VAL A 313 -6.38 17.47 -5.83
C VAL A 313 -7.89 17.23 -5.81
N GLN A 314 -8.63 17.80 -6.77
CA GLN A 314 -10.06 17.57 -6.91
C GLN A 314 -10.39 16.10 -7.17
N GLN A 315 -9.63 15.42 -8.03
CA GLN A 315 -9.82 13.99 -8.27
C GLN A 315 -9.49 13.15 -7.02
N LEU A 316 -8.46 13.51 -6.26
CA LEU A 316 -8.09 12.80 -5.02
C LEU A 316 -9.11 13.01 -3.88
N ALA A 317 -9.90 14.09 -3.95
CA ALA A 317 -10.99 14.30 -3.02
C ALA A 317 -12.17 13.33 -3.27
N LEU A 318 -12.31 12.82 -4.51
CA LEU A 318 -13.35 11.86 -4.86
C LEU A 318 -13.00 10.46 -4.36
N PRO A 319 -14.00 9.66 -3.95
CA PRO A 319 -13.81 8.25 -3.64
C PRO A 319 -13.25 7.48 -4.85
N SER A 320 -12.31 6.57 -4.62
CA SER A 320 -11.76 5.73 -5.69
C SER A 320 -12.76 4.65 -6.10
N MET A 321 -12.86 4.42 -7.41
CA MET A 321 -13.70 3.37 -8.03
C MET A 321 -12.97 2.03 -8.18
N LEU A 322 -11.68 1.97 -7.83
CA LEU A 322 -10.85 0.77 -8.02
C LEU A 322 -11.15 -0.32 -6.98
N GLY A 323 -11.78 -0.01 -5.85
CA GLY A 323 -12.10 -1.01 -4.82
C GLY A 323 -10.86 -1.74 -4.30
N LYS A 324 -10.81 -3.07 -4.40
CA LYS A 324 -9.68 -3.92 -3.96
C LYS A 324 -8.67 -4.23 -5.07
N SER A 325 -8.89 -3.67 -6.26
CA SER A 325 -8.17 -4.01 -7.47
C SER A 325 -6.89 -3.18 -7.64
N ALA A 326 -5.85 -3.82 -8.15
CA ALA A 326 -4.60 -3.17 -8.51
C ALA A 326 -4.69 -2.69 -9.96
N LEU A 327 -4.49 -1.40 -10.22
CA LEU A 327 -4.51 -0.89 -11.58
C LEU A 327 -3.27 -1.39 -12.35
N ARG A 328 -3.49 -2.19 -13.42
CA ARG A 328 -2.42 -2.74 -14.27
C ARG A 328 -2.31 -2.05 -15.62
N GLN A 329 -3.46 -1.69 -16.20
CA GLN A 329 -3.49 -1.08 -17.52
C GLN A 329 -4.54 0.03 -17.59
N LEU A 330 -4.15 1.17 -18.15
CA LEU A 330 -5.03 2.28 -18.49
C LEU A 330 -5.05 2.45 -20.01
N HIS A 331 -6.23 2.53 -20.60
CA HIS A 331 -6.41 2.81 -22.02
C HIS A 331 -7.23 4.08 -22.20
N MET A 332 -6.70 5.02 -22.98
CA MET A 332 -7.43 6.19 -23.44
C MET A 332 -7.78 5.99 -24.92
N ARG A 333 -9.08 6.08 -25.25
CA ARG A 333 -9.59 6.12 -26.63
C ARG A 333 -10.69 7.15 -26.72
N ASP A 334 -10.67 7.99 -27.75
CA ASP A 334 -11.68 9.02 -27.98
C ASP A 334 -11.93 9.90 -26.75
N TYR A 335 -10.85 10.29 -26.06
CA TYR A 335 -10.88 11.11 -24.83
C TYR A 335 -11.61 10.48 -23.62
N SER A 336 -11.99 9.21 -23.73
CA SER A 336 -12.54 8.36 -22.68
C SER A 336 -11.47 7.39 -22.15
N TYR A 337 -11.44 7.16 -20.84
CA TYR A 337 -10.50 6.23 -20.21
C TYR A 337 -11.21 4.95 -19.77
N SER A 338 -10.54 3.82 -19.95
CA SER A 338 -10.92 2.52 -19.43
C SER A 338 -9.71 1.89 -18.75
N TRP A 339 -9.95 1.00 -17.78
CA TRP A 339 -8.87 0.37 -17.04
C TRP A 339 -9.07 -1.13 -16.86
N LYS A 340 -7.96 -1.83 -16.65
CA LYS A 340 -7.91 -3.25 -16.29
C LYS A 340 -7.14 -3.44 -14.99
N SER A 341 -7.68 -4.31 -14.15
CA SER A 341 -7.04 -4.81 -12.93
C SER A 341 -6.24 -6.08 -13.18
#